data_AF-A0A6M0RF81-F1
#
_entry.id   AF-A0A6M0RF81-F1
#
_cell.length_a   1.000
_cell.length_b   1.000
_cell.length_c   1.000
_cell.angle_alpha   90.00
_cell.angle_beta   90.00
_cell.angle_gamma   90.00
#
_symmetry.space_group_name_H-M   'P 1'
#
loop_
_entity.id
_entity.type
_entity.pdbx_description
1 polymer ?
#
loop_
_entity_poly.entity_id
_entity_poly.type
_entity_poly.pdbx_seq_one_letter_code
_entity_poly.pdbx_strand_id
1 'polypeptide(L)'
;MAVGSSLLEGTEAVHWNPLLSSKAVASRMSSLTSGVIGILGAVLIALPADAANLQFWRFDQQQNRLTFTTDTRVQPTAKLIFNPTRLVIDLPGTQVTSATSRQRLQEGLREVRVGQLDDQTARIVIEVAPGYSLDPQQVEVRGETNRRWFVQLPELVATDDEDRPRRSSSSARVNQSSDQAERASGRTTNQVTADANASAQSQSTQVQSIVATADGFFIRLSGDTPEVRLSRSRRRDPERKITLELPNSSVSPRLTPASLPDNRYSIESWEISQSDSTVFITMTLGDDSPDWQTITTEIGSSLRGISVLPDGVAIRDIPDSAPSSTVPVPSTAVTRRPSERPSSPSDRARVNPTEPSSASSDLPRVPQGRIVVAIDPGHGGRDPGAVGIGGLQEKQVIFPISQQVAAILREQGVDVVMTRNSDIELDLDPRVQIAERADADLFVSIHANAINLSRPDVNGLETYYYSGAGARFARTVHDVVLRMMGMSDRRVRQARFYVLRRTSMPAILIEVGFVTGAEDIHNLRDPEWRSEMANAIARGILTHIQREF
;
A
#
# COMPACT_ATOMS: atom_id res chain seq x y z
N MET A 1 47.92 -27.52 19.26
CA MET A 1 46.75 -27.39 20.16
C MET A 1 46.82 -25.99 20.76
N ALA A 2 46.25 -25.00 20.06
CA ALA A 2 44.95 -24.36 20.38
C ALA A 2 45.09 -23.40 21.59
N VAL A 3 45.72 -22.24 21.41
CA VAL A 3 45.22 -20.93 20.92
C VAL A 3 44.36 -20.21 21.97
N GLY A 4 44.90 -19.07 22.44
CA GLY A 4 44.37 -18.23 23.50
C GLY A 4 43.25 -17.29 23.09
N SER A 5 42.64 -16.71 24.11
CA SER A 5 41.48 -15.83 24.04
C SER A 5 41.80 -14.45 24.61
N SER A 6 41.10 -13.46 24.04
CA SER A 6 40.82 -12.14 24.61
C SER A 6 41.90 -11.06 24.47
N LEU A 7 42.09 -10.59 23.24
CA LEU A 7 42.48 -9.20 22.98
C LEU A 7 41.27 -8.28 23.15
N LEU A 8 41.48 -7.21 23.92
CA LEU A 8 40.62 -6.06 24.09
C LEU A 8 40.59 -5.27 22.77
N GLU A 9 39.41 -5.04 22.20
CA GLU A 9 39.20 -4.00 21.19
C GLU A 9 38.25 -2.94 21.76
N GLY A 10 38.78 -1.74 21.93
CA GLY A 10 38.04 -0.56 22.29
C GLY A 10 37.14 -0.12 21.13
N THR A 11 35.88 0.12 21.43
CA THR A 11 34.93 0.80 20.53
C THR A 11 35.13 2.30 20.66
N GLU A 12 35.94 2.91 19.79
CA GLU A 12 35.91 4.37 19.61
C GLU A 12 34.77 4.74 18.66
N ALA A 13 33.74 5.38 19.19
CA ALA A 13 32.67 6.00 18.42
C ALA A 13 33.12 7.39 17.95
N VAL A 14 33.37 7.55 16.66
CA VAL A 14 33.68 8.85 16.06
C VAL A 14 32.36 9.61 15.83
N HIS A 15 32.16 10.69 16.58
CA HIS A 15 31.01 11.60 16.45
C HIS A 15 31.36 12.79 15.55
N TRP A 16 30.55 13.05 14.52
CA TRP A 16 30.71 14.20 13.62
C TRP A 16 29.67 15.29 13.90
N ASN A 17 30.11 16.55 14.02
CA ASN A 17 29.26 17.72 14.20
C ASN A 17 29.62 18.77 13.12
N PRO A 18 28.71 19.14 12.20
CA PRO A 18 29.04 20.07 11.12
C PRO A 18 29.02 21.53 11.62
N LEU A 19 30.15 22.22 11.48
CA LEU A 19 30.34 23.64 11.77
C LEU A 19 29.58 24.52 10.76
N LEU A 20 28.71 25.40 11.27
CA LEU A 20 28.10 26.48 10.49
C LEU A 20 29.13 27.58 10.21
N SER A 21 29.53 27.75 8.95
CA SER A 21 30.31 28.91 8.50
C SER A 21 29.36 30.01 8.01
N SER A 22 29.10 31.01 8.85
CA SER A 22 28.51 32.28 8.42
C SER A 22 29.56 33.39 8.53
N LYS A 23 30.11 33.82 7.40
CA LYS A 23 30.81 35.11 7.29
C LYS A 23 29.76 36.21 7.13
N ALA A 24 29.58 37.06 8.14
CA ALA A 24 29.24 38.47 7.97
C ALA A 24 29.22 39.25 9.30
N VAL A 25 30.14 40.23 9.37
CA VAL A 25 30.08 41.53 10.06
C VAL A 25 30.15 41.55 11.60
N ALA A 26 31.34 41.94 12.05
CA ALA A 26 31.66 42.35 13.41
C ALA A 26 30.98 43.67 13.80
N SER A 27 30.50 43.75 15.04
CA SER A 27 30.65 44.96 15.84
C SER A 27 30.97 44.57 17.29
N ARG A 28 32.01 45.22 17.82
CA ARG A 28 32.59 45.02 19.15
C ARG A 28 31.77 45.79 20.18
N MET A 29 31.61 45.24 21.39
CA MET A 29 31.71 46.00 22.63
C MET A 29 32.12 45.08 23.79
N SER A 30 33.06 45.57 24.60
CA SER A 30 33.82 44.90 25.64
C SER A 30 33.44 45.38 27.03
N SER A 31 33.40 44.47 28.03
CA SER A 31 33.80 44.60 29.46
C SER A 31 32.98 43.61 30.31
N LEU A 32 33.60 42.59 30.93
CA LEU A 32 34.18 42.54 32.29
C LEU A 32 33.19 42.87 33.42
N THR A 33 32.72 41.87 34.17
CA THR A 33 33.06 41.66 35.60
C THR A 33 32.30 40.47 36.21
N SER A 34 32.95 39.90 37.23
CA SER A 34 32.69 38.63 37.89
C SER A 34 31.51 38.65 38.87
N GLY A 35 30.87 37.49 39.00
CA GLY A 35 30.37 36.96 40.28
C GLY A 35 29.04 37.49 40.78
N VAL A 36 28.03 36.61 40.82
CA VAL A 36 27.32 36.17 42.03
C VAL A 36 26.32 35.09 41.60
N ILE A 37 26.36 33.98 42.33
CA ILE A 37 25.41 32.86 42.25
C ILE A 37 24.02 33.42 42.55
N GLY A 38 23.18 33.48 41.53
CA GLY A 38 21.79 33.90 41.60
C GLY A 38 20.97 33.04 40.67
N ILE A 39 20.35 32.02 41.23
CA ILE A 39 19.32 31.20 40.59
C ILE A 39 18.18 32.13 40.19
N LEU A 40 18.16 32.56 38.94
CA LEU A 40 16.97 33.05 38.27
C LEU A 40 17.00 32.44 36.88
N GLY A 41 16.24 31.35 36.75
CA GLY A 41 16.03 30.67 35.50
C GLY A 41 15.58 31.68 34.46
N ALA A 42 16.39 31.82 33.41
CA ALA A 42 15.80 31.97 32.10
C ALA A 42 14.95 30.71 31.91
N VAL A 43 13.66 30.82 32.25
CA VAL A 43 12.64 30.01 31.63
C VAL A 43 12.70 30.43 30.16
N LEU A 44 13.64 29.83 29.42
CA LEU A 44 13.36 29.45 28.06
C LEU A 44 12.11 28.62 28.23
N ILE A 45 10.96 29.23 27.95
CA ILE A 45 9.77 28.48 27.64
C ILE A 45 10.20 27.72 26.38
N ALA A 46 10.79 26.54 26.58
CA ALA A 46 10.81 25.50 25.59
C ALA A 46 9.33 25.20 25.42
N LEU A 47 8.69 25.97 24.53
CA LEU A 47 7.47 25.51 23.90
C LEU A 47 7.77 24.07 23.49
N PRO A 48 6.87 23.11 23.76
CA PRO A 48 7.07 21.76 23.27
C PRO A 48 7.41 21.89 21.79
N ALA A 49 8.65 21.61 21.43
CA ALA A 49 9.01 21.51 20.04
C ALA A 49 8.23 20.28 19.59
N ASP A 50 7.17 20.49 18.82
CA ASP A 50 6.46 19.40 18.20
C ASP A 50 7.52 18.50 17.57
N ALA A 51 7.51 17.23 17.97
CA ALA A 51 8.47 16.27 17.46
C ALA A 51 8.38 16.29 15.94
N ALA A 52 9.53 16.47 15.29
CA ALA A 52 9.61 16.50 13.84
C ALA A 52 9.09 15.16 13.31
N ASN A 53 8.26 15.15 12.29
CA ASN A 53 7.93 13.93 11.59
C ASN A 53 8.90 13.74 10.42
N LEU A 54 9.47 12.54 10.31
CA LEU A 54 10.19 12.13 9.11
C LEU A 54 9.19 11.97 7.97
N GLN A 55 9.17 12.94 7.06
CA GLN A 55 8.21 13.03 5.95
C GLN A 55 8.62 12.17 4.75
N PHE A 56 9.94 12.03 4.53
CA PHE A 56 10.48 11.34 3.36
C PHE A 56 11.87 10.80 3.66
N TRP A 57 12.19 9.64 3.10
CA TRP A 57 13.55 9.16 2.95
C TRP A 57 13.69 8.28 1.70
N ARG A 58 14.86 8.28 1.06
CA ARG A 58 15.21 7.37 -0.05
C ARG A 58 16.71 7.18 -0.11
N PHE A 59 17.14 5.95 -0.38
CA PHE A 59 18.53 5.68 -0.77
C PHE A 59 18.62 5.53 -2.29
N ASP A 60 19.37 6.42 -2.93
CA ASP A 60 19.74 6.32 -4.36
C ASP A 60 21.03 5.52 -4.48
N GLN A 61 20.95 4.34 -5.10
CA GLN A 61 22.09 3.44 -5.28
C GLN A 61 23.06 3.91 -6.37
N GLN A 62 22.58 4.62 -7.39
CA GLN A 62 23.46 5.12 -8.44
C GLN A 62 24.33 6.26 -7.92
N GLN A 63 23.79 7.03 -6.98
CA GLN A 63 24.49 8.14 -6.36
C GLN A 63 25.11 7.78 -5.01
N ASN A 64 24.93 6.56 -4.49
CA ASN A 64 25.29 6.18 -3.10
C ASN A 64 24.84 7.23 -2.06
N ARG A 65 23.60 7.71 -2.20
CA ARG A 65 23.11 8.87 -1.46
C ARG A 65 21.79 8.58 -0.77
N LEU A 66 21.77 8.73 0.55
CA LEU A 66 20.53 8.84 1.31
C LEU A 66 20.04 10.29 1.27
N THR A 67 18.78 10.52 0.94
CA THR A 67 18.10 11.80 1.11
C THR A 67 16.94 11.64 2.07
N PHE A 68 16.76 12.57 3.01
CA PHE A 68 15.59 12.57 3.90
C PHE A 68 15.08 13.98 4.20
N THR A 69 13.82 14.08 4.61
CA THR A 69 13.14 15.36 4.88
C THR A 69 12.24 15.27 6.10
N THR A 70 12.25 16.32 6.92
CA THR A 70 11.41 16.46 8.12
C THR A 70 10.45 17.66 7.99
N ASP A 71 9.36 17.65 8.75
CA ASP A 71 8.40 18.76 8.80
C ASP A 71 8.85 19.94 9.67
N THR A 72 9.75 19.72 10.62
CA THR A 72 10.41 20.77 11.42
C THR A 72 11.93 20.59 11.35
N ARG A 73 12.68 21.53 11.92
CA ARG A 73 14.15 21.51 11.86
C ARG A 73 14.69 20.32 12.65
N VAL A 74 15.56 19.53 12.03
CA VAL A 74 16.29 18.44 12.70
C VAL A 74 17.80 18.59 12.46
N GLN A 75 18.61 18.23 13.46
CA GLN A 75 20.06 18.10 13.33
C GLN A 75 20.44 16.61 13.43
N PRO A 76 20.76 15.93 12.32
CA PRO A 76 21.12 14.53 12.34
C PRO A 76 22.51 14.32 12.93
N THR A 77 22.71 13.15 13.53
CA THR A 77 24.04 12.64 13.90
C THR A 77 24.29 11.32 13.18
N ALA A 78 25.51 11.10 12.70
CA ALA A 78 25.87 9.87 12.00
C ALA A 78 27.05 9.18 12.70
N LYS A 79 27.00 7.85 12.80
CA LYS A 79 28.06 7.01 13.36
C LYS A 79 28.15 5.69 12.63
N LEU A 80 29.34 5.10 12.62
CA LEU A 80 29.55 3.75 12.08
C LEU A 80 29.58 2.73 13.22
N ILE A 81 28.93 1.59 13.01
CA ILE A 81 29.00 0.43 13.92
C ILE A 81 29.62 -0.71 13.13
N PHE A 82 30.70 -1.29 13.63
CA PHE A 82 31.36 -2.43 13.00
C PHE A 82 30.70 -3.75 13.46
N ASN A 83 30.79 -4.79 12.63
CA ASN A 83 30.36 -6.18 12.93
C ASN A 83 28.85 -6.37 13.25
N PRO A 84 27.95 -6.40 12.24
CA PRO A 84 28.19 -6.05 10.83
C PRO A 84 28.30 -4.54 10.64
N THR A 85 29.06 -4.11 9.63
CA THR A 85 29.29 -2.70 9.29
C THR A 85 27.97 -2.01 8.94
N ARG A 86 27.61 -1.00 9.72
CA ARG A 86 26.35 -0.26 9.62
C ARG A 86 26.62 1.24 9.77
N LEU A 87 26.11 2.04 8.84
CA LEU A 87 26.00 3.49 9.01
C LEU A 87 24.67 3.80 9.69
N VAL A 88 24.73 4.39 10.87
CA VAL A 88 23.58 4.74 11.70
C VAL A 88 23.43 6.24 11.73
N ILE A 89 22.24 6.72 11.37
CA ILE A 89 21.88 8.14 11.35
C ILE A 89 20.72 8.34 12.32
N ASP A 90 20.98 9.05 13.41
CA ASP A 90 20.00 9.36 14.45
C ASP A 90 19.42 10.76 14.19
N LEU A 91 18.10 10.87 14.31
CA LEU A 91 17.30 12.07 14.13
C LEU A 91 16.63 12.43 15.48
N PRO A 92 17.29 13.21 16.35
CA PRO A 92 16.74 13.59 17.64
C PRO A 92 15.48 14.47 17.50
N GLY A 93 14.55 14.33 18.43
CA GLY A 93 13.25 14.98 18.41
C GLY A 93 12.39 14.61 17.20
N THR A 94 12.60 13.43 16.60
CA THR A 94 11.91 13.01 15.36
C THR A 94 11.09 11.74 15.55
N GLN A 95 9.84 11.77 15.12
CA GLN A 95 8.90 10.65 15.02
C GLN A 95 8.93 10.08 13.60
N VAL A 96 8.92 8.74 13.49
CA VAL A 96 8.61 8.06 12.24
C VAL A 96 7.10 7.84 12.21
N THR A 97 6.41 8.61 11.36
CA THR A 97 4.94 8.52 11.21
C THR A 97 4.47 7.29 10.42
N SER A 98 5.42 6.51 9.89
CA SER A 98 5.22 5.23 9.19
C SER A 98 5.86 4.07 9.97
N ALA A 99 5.40 2.83 9.75
CA ALA A 99 6.04 1.63 10.29
C ALA A 99 7.53 1.57 9.88
N THR A 100 8.33 0.77 10.60
CA THR A 100 9.75 0.61 10.29
C THR A 100 9.92 0.21 8.82
N SER A 101 10.40 1.14 7.99
CA SER A 101 10.45 1.00 6.55
C SER A 101 11.80 0.45 6.11
N ARG A 102 11.80 -0.41 5.10
CA ARG A 102 12.97 -1.16 4.65
C ARG A 102 13.12 -1.06 3.14
N GLN A 103 14.30 -0.67 2.68
CA GLN A 103 14.69 -0.71 1.27
C GLN A 103 15.83 -1.73 1.13
N ARG A 104 15.57 -2.87 0.49
CA ARG A 104 16.66 -3.81 0.13
C ARG A 104 17.49 -3.21 -0.98
N LEU A 105 18.81 -3.38 -0.88
CA LEU A 105 19.78 -2.87 -1.82
C LEU A 105 20.51 -4.04 -2.51
N GLN A 106 21.19 -3.72 -3.60
CA GLN A 106 22.04 -4.58 -4.41
C GLN A 106 23.49 -4.07 -4.35
N GLU A 107 24.45 -4.96 -4.60
CA GLU A 107 25.90 -4.69 -4.70
C GLU A 107 26.50 -3.87 -3.53
N GLY A 108 27.20 -4.56 -2.62
CA GLY A 108 27.96 -3.93 -1.53
C GLY A 108 27.13 -3.36 -0.37
N LEU A 109 25.86 -3.01 -0.57
CA LEU A 109 24.90 -2.65 0.47
C LEU A 109 23.76 -3.67 0.55
N ARG A 110 23.27 -3.95 1.76
CA ARG A 110 22.19 -4.91 2.00
C ARG A 110 20.83 -4.27 2.11
N GLU A 111 20.72 -3.26 2.96
CA GLU A 111 19.41 -2.73 3.36
C GLU A 111 19.54 -1.34 3.97
N VAL A 112 18.56 -0.48 3.71
CA VAL A 112 18.29 0.70 4.53
C VAL A 112 17.04 0.43 5.37
N ARG A 113 17.14 0.62 6.68
CA ARG A 113 16.03 0.50 7.63
C ARG A 113 15.78 1.84 8.28
N VAL A 114 14.53 2.23 8.41
CA VAL A 114 14.12 3.43 9.13
C VAL A 114 13.14 3.02 10.19
N GLY A 115 13.35 3.39 11.44
CA GLY A 115 12.44 3.05 12.54
C GLY A 115 12.60 3.96 13.74
N GLN A 116 11.69 3.84 14.69
CA GLN A 116 11.76 4.56 15.95
C GLN A 116 12.77 3.87 16.88
N LEU A 117 13.79 4.60 17.34
CA LEU A 117 14.79 4.09 18.31
C LEU A 117 14.22 4.12 19.73
N ASP A 118 13.68 5.28 20.09
CA ASP A 118 13.03 5.60 21.36
C ASP A 118 11.97 6.68 21.09
N ASP A 119 11.22 7.09 22.12
CA ASP A 119 10.13 8.07 21.99
C ASP A 119 10.56 9.46 21.49
N GLN A 120 11.87 9.74 21.49
CA GLN A 120 12.42 11.02 21.07
C GLN A 120 13.26 10.93 19.79
N THR A 121 13.65 9.74 19.32
CA THR A 121 14.66 9.60 18.27
C THR A 121 14.23 8.63 17.17
N ALA A 122 14.18 9.10 15.93
CA ALA A 122 14.09 8.24 14.75
C ALA A 122 15.50 7.84 14.30
N ARG A 123 15.65 6.62 13.78
CA ARG A 123 16.93 6.07 13.33
C ARG A 123 16.84 5.51 11.92
N ILE A 124 17.78 5.91 11.07
CA ILE A 124 18.04 5.33 9.75
C ILE A 124 19.31 4.48 9.84
N VAL A 125 19.27 3.23 9.39
CA VAL A 125 20.39 2.28 9.41
C VAL A 125 20.64 1.79 7.99
N ILE A 126 21.85 1.98 7.48
CA ILE A 126 22.32 1.39 6.22
C ILE A 126 23.25 0.24 6.55
N GLU A 127 22.86 -0.99 6.22
CA GLU A 127 23.64 -2.21 6.41
C GLU A 127 24.52 -2.48 5.18
N VAL A 128 25.83 -2.63 5.40
CA VAL A 128 26.80 -2.99 4.35
C VAL A 128 26.80 -4.52 4.18
N ALA A 129 26.91 -4.98 2.94
CA ALA A 129 26.98 -6.41 2.65
C ALA A 129 28.28 -7.03 3.18
N PRO A 130 28.26 -8.32 3.62
CA PRO A 130 29.49 -9.06 3.91
C PRO A 130 30.43 -9.02 2.70
N GLY A 131 31.73 -8.85 2.94
CA GLY A 131 32.71 -8.69 1.86
C GLY A 131 32.93 -7.24 1.41
N TYR A 132 32.35 -6.25 2.09
CA TYR A 132 32.50 -4.83 1.75
C TYR A 132 32.71 -3.97 3.00
N SER A 133 33.46 -2.88 2.84
CA SER A 133 33.74 -1.88 3.87
C SER A 133 33.53 -0.46 3.35
N LEU A 134 33.33 0.49 4.26
CA LEU A 134 33.21 1.91 3.94
C LEU A 134 34.13 2.72 4.85
N ASP A 135 34.82 3.73 4.28
CA ASP A 135 35.67 4.64 5.04
C ASP A 135 34.80 5.71 5.73
N PRO A 136 34.77 5.76 7.08
CA PRO A 136 33.95 6.72 7.81
C PRO A 136 34.37 8.18 7.60
N GLN A 137 35.62 8.46 7.23
CA GLN A 137 36.08 9.85 7.02
C GLN A 137 35.54 10.45 5.72
N GLN A 138 35.04 9.61 4.81
CA GLN A 138 34.52 10.02 3.50
C GLN A 138 33.00 10.08 3.45
N VAL A 139 32.30 9.77 4.55
CA VAL A 139 30.85 9.92 4.64
C VAL A 139 30.52 11.40 4.86
N GLU A 140 29.82 12.01 3.91
CA GLU A 140 29.42 13.41 4.03
C GLU A 140 27.95 13.54 4.44
N VAL A 141 27.70 14.22 5.57
CA VAL A 141 26.34 14.61 6.00
C VAL A 141 26.18 16.10 5.78
N ARG A 142 25.29 16.50 4.87
CA ARG A 142 25.08 17.91 4.52
C ARG A 142 23.61 18.27 4.54
N GLY A 143 23.30 19.41 5.16
CA GLY A 143 21.97 20.01 5.12
C GLY A 143 21.82 20.85 3.85
N GLU A 144 20.87 20.51 2.99
CA GLU A 144 20.47 21.36 1.87
C GLU A 144 19.57 22.50 2.37
N THR A 145 18.75 22.20 3.37
CA THR A 145 18.01 23.16 4.18
C THR A 145 18.06 22.73 5.65
N ASN A 146 17.41 23.48 6.54
CA ASN A 146 17.22 23.05 7.93
C ASN A 146 16.26 21.85 8.09
N ARG A 147 15.62 21.40 7.00
CA ARG A 147 14.60 20.34 7.00
C ARG A 147 14.90 19.22 5.99
N ARG A 148 15.91 19.39 5.13
CA ARG A 148 16.31 18.42 4.10
C ARG A 148 17.81 18.19 4.17
N TRP A 149 18.17 16.92 4.23
CA TRP A 149 19.54 16.46 4.40
C TRP A 149 19.87 15.42 3.36
N PHE A 150 21.14 15.37 2.97
CA PHE A 150 21.71 14.24 2.24
C PHE A 150 22.89 13.65 2.99
N VAL A 151 23.00 12.33 2.92
CA VAL A 151 24.15 11.57 3.39
C VAL A 151 24.77 10.88 2.18
N GLN A 152 25.93 11.36 1.77
CA GLN A 152 26.70 10.81 0.66
C GLN A 152 27.64 9.73 1.21
N LEU A 153 27.48 8.50 0.72
CA LEU A 153 28.40 7.41 1.01
C LEU A 153 29.52 7.42 -0.04
N PRO A 154 30.77 7.06 0.35
CA PRO A 154 31.85 6.82 -0.59
C PRO A 154 31.59 5.55 -1.40
N GLU A 155 32.44 5.31 -2.40
CA GLU A 155 32.49 4.01 -3.06
C GLU A 155 32.88 2.93 -2.05
N LEU A 156 32.21 1.77 -2.09
CA LEU A 156 32.48 0.67 -1.17
C LEU A 156 33.73 -0.07 -1.60
N VAL A 157 34.59 -0.38 -0.62
CA VAL A 157 35.79 -1.17 -0.86
C VAL A 157 35.46 -2.63 -0.58
N ALA A 158 35.56 -3.48 -1.60
CA ALA A 158 35.48 -4.93 -1.41
C ALA A 158 36.60 -5.38 -0.46
N THR A 159 36.25 -6.11 0.58
CA THR A 159 37.22 -6.76 1.46
C THR A 159 37.61 -8.06 0.77
N ASP A 160 38.88 -8.22 0.40
CA ASP A 160 39.39 -9.40 -0.30
C ASP A 160 39.10 -10.68 0.51
N ASP A 161 38.05 -11.40 0.13
CA ASP A 161 37.85 -12.83 0.38
C ASP A 161 37.46 -13.46 -0.97
N GLU A 162 38.31 -14.37 -1.43
CA GLU A 162 38.29 -15.00 -2.76
C GLU A 162 36.95 -15.68 -3.07
N ASP A 163 36.33 -15.36 -4.21
CA ASP A 163 36.07 -16.29 -5.34
C ASP A 163 35.04 -15.66 -6.32
N ARG A 164 35.47 -15.26 -7.53
CA ARG A 164 34.56 -14.80 -8.60
C ARG A 164 35.12 -15.18 -9.98
N PRO A 165 34.36 -15.89 -10.85
CA PRO A 165 34.77 -16.08 -12.23
C PRO A 165 34.38 -14.88 -13.10
N ARG A 166 35.34 -14.40 -13.89
CA ARG A 166 35.22 -13.32 -14.87
C ARG A 166 34.52 -13.80 -16.15
N ARG A 167 33.64 -12.98 -16.75
CA ARG A 167 33.48 -12.96 -18.21
C ARG A 167 33.32 -11.54 -18.75
N SER A 168 34.09 -11.32 -19.81
CA SER A 168 34.37 -10.09 -20.54
C SER A 168 33.34 -9.74 -21.60
N SER A 169 33.23 -8.44 -21.83
CA SER A 169 32.61 -7.73 -22.95
C SER A 169 33.01 -8.19 -24.36
N SER A 170 32.08 -8.12 -25.30
CA SER A 170 32.36 -7.62 -26.68
C SER A 170 31.07 -7.22 -27.41
N SER A 171 31.26 -6.44 -28.45
CA SER A 171 30.45 -5.34 -28.96
C SER A 171 29.56 -5.64 -30.18
N ALA A 172 28.44 -4.90 -30.26
CA ALA A 172 27.78 -4.28 -31.43
C ALA A 172 27.72 -4.99 -32.79
N ARG A 173 26.50 -5.09 -33.35
CA ARG A 173 26.24 -4.83 -34.78
C ARG A 173 24.83 -4.29 -35.02
N VAL A 174 24.79 -3.26 -35.86
CA VAL A 174 23.63 -2.56 -36.42
C VAL A 174 23.09 -3.34 -37.60
N ASN A 175 21.77 -3.37 -37.78
CA ASN A 175 21.16 -3.28 -39.11
C ASN A 175 19.75 -2.68 -39.05
N GLN A 176 19.53 -1.72 -39.96
CA GLN A 176 18.27 -1.02 -40.22
C GLN A 176 17.43 -1.82 -41.21
N SER A 177 16.10 -1.76 -41.10
CA SER A 177 15.24 -1.39 -42.22
C SER A 177 13.86 -0.98 -41.72
N SER A 178 13.30 -0.01 -42.44
CA SER A 178 12.10 0.78 -42.25
C SER A 178 10.83 0.07 -42.73
N ASP A 179 9.68 0.46 -42.17
CA ASP A 179 8.56 0.90 -43.00
C ASP A 179 7.65 1.88 -42.25
N GLN A 180 7.17 2.87 -42.99
CA GLN A 180 6.31 3.97 -42.55
C GLN A 180 4.83 3.58 -42.65
N ALA A 181 4.00 4.04 -41.72
CA ALA A 181 2.60 4.33 -42.00
C ALA A 181 2.02 5.40 -41.04
N GLU A 182 1.69 6.52 -41.66
CA GLU A 182 0.54 7.41 -41.45
C GLU A 182 0.18 8.00 -40.07
N ARG A 183 0.20 9.34 -40.09
CA ARG A 183 -0.38 10.26 -39.12
C ARG A 183 -1.90 10.12 -39.04
N ALA A 184 -2.41 9.95 -37.82
CA ALA A 184 -3.73 10.43 -37.45
C ALA A 184 -3.64 11.07 -36.06
N SER A 185 -3.83 12.40 -36.00
CA SER A 185 -4.10 13.12 -34.77
C SER A 185 -5.52 12.73 -34.32
N GLY A 186 -5.60 11.60 -33.62
CA GLY A 186 -6.79 11.14 -32.92
C GLY A 186 -6.52 11.22 -31.43
N ARG A 187 -7.51 11.65 -30.64
CA ARG A 187 -7.49 11.49 -29.19
C ARG A 187 -7.08 10.04 -28.88
N THR A 188 -5.90 9.85 -28.31
CA THR A 188 -5.42 8.54 -27.88
C THR A 188 -6.30 8.14 -26.69
N THR A 189 -7.22 7.19 -26.92
CA THR A 189 -8.01 6.59 -25.84
C THR A 189 -7.31 5.33 -25.37
N ASN A 190 -7.57 4.93 -24.12
CA ASN A 190 -7.05 3.67 -23.61
C ASN A 190 -7.42 2.49 -24.52
N GLN A 191 -6.54 1.49 -24.62
CA GLN A 191 -6.73 0.27 -25.39
C GLN A 191 -6.27 -0.96 -24.61
N VAL A 192 -6.99 -2.07 -24.80
CA VAL A 192 -6.59 -3.39 -24.28
C VAL A 192 -6.83 -4.43 -25.36
N THR A 193 -5.78 -5.16 -25.74
CA THR A 193 -5.79 -6.22 -26.75
C THR A 193 -5.20 -7.48 -26.13
N ALA A 194 -6.03 -8.49 -25.89
CA ALA A 194 -5.61 -9.78 -25.34
C ALA A 194 -5.69 -10.88 -26.39
N ASP A 195 -4.71 -11.79 -26.40
CA ASP A 195 -4.72 -12.96 -27.27
C ASP A 195 -5.77 -13.98 -26.81
N ALA A 196 -6.85 -14.14 -27.58
CA ALA A 196 -7.95 -15.05 -27.27
C ALA A 196 -7.53 -16.53 -27.13
N ASN A 197 -6.36 -16.90 -27.66
CA ASN A 197 -5.81 -18.26 -27.61
C ASN A 197 -4.79 -18.48 -26.47
N ALA A 198 -4.42 -17.44 -25.71
CA ALA A 198 -3.44 -17.56 -24.62
C ALA A 198 -4.06 -18.04 -23.30
N SER A 199 -5.37 -18.22 -23.24
CA SER A 199 -6.12 -18.56 -22.02
C SER A 199 -5.96 -20.00 -21.50
N ALA A 200 -5.00 -20.77 -22.02
CA ALA A 200 -4.82 -22.19 -21.66
C ALA A 200 -3.36 -22.66 -21.53
N GLN A 201 -2.37 -21.80 -21.74
CA GLN A 201 -0.98 -22.12 -21.40
C GLN A 201 -0.67 -21.58 -20.00
N SER A 202 0.02 -22.41 -19.21
CA SER A 202 0.43 -22.20 -17.81
C SER A 202 1.32 -20.98 -17.58
N GLN A 203 0.85 -19.80 -17.96
CA GLN A 203 1.50 -18.54 -17.63
C GLN A 203 1.31 -18.31 -16.15
N SER A 204 2.43 -18.19 -15.44
CA SER A 204 2.40 -18.13 -14.00
C SER A 204 1.97 -16.77 -13.47
N THR A 205 1.94 -15.72 -14.30
CA THR A 205 1.54 -14.37 -13.93
C THR A 205 0.34 -13.89 -14.76
N GLN A 206 -0.59 -13.18 -14.14
CA GLN A 206 -1.65 -12.46 -14.86
C GLN A 206 -1.76 -11.01 -14.36
N VAL A 207 -1.85 -10.05 -15.29
CA VAL A 207 -2.09 -8.63 -15.03
C VAL A 207 -3.57 -8.43 -14.78
N GLN A 208 -3.93 -8.03 -13.55
CA GLN A 208 -5.30 -7.99 -13.09
C GLN A 208 -5.95 -6.61 -13.19
N SER A 209 -5.24 -5.56 -12.80
CA SER A 209 -5.75 -4.18 -12.81
C SER A 209 -4.59 -3.18 -12.81
N ILE A 210 -4.87 -1.94 -13.21
CA ILE A 210 -3.97 -0.80 -13.06
C ILE A 210 -4.75 0.30 -12.35
N VAL A 211 -4.26 0.77 -11.21
CA VAL A 211 -4.90 1.85 -10.44
C VAL A 211 -3.97 3.02 -10.23
N ALA A 212 -4.53 4.23 -10.24
CA ALA A 212 -3.85 5.42 -9.76
C ALA A 212 -3.79 5.39 -8.23
N THR A 213 -2.62 5.66 -7.67
CA THR A 213 -2.34 5.67 -6.23
C THR A 213 -1.76 7.02 -5.83
N ALA A 214 -1.71 7.32 -4.54
CA ALA A 214 -1.15 8.59 -4.05
C ALA A 214 0.31 8.82 -4.48
N ASP A 215 1.04 7.78 -4.89
CA ASP A 215 2.48 7.83 -5.21
C ASP A 215 2.80 7.59 -6.70
N GLY A 216 1.81 7.27 -7.53
CA GLY A 216 2.00 6.84 -8.91
C GLY A 216 0.89 5.90 -9.37
N PHE A 217 1.24 4.82 -10.05
CA PHE A 217 0.32 3.75 -10.42
C PHE A 217 0.71 2.42 -9.78
N PHE A 218 -0.26 1.55 -9.59
CA PHE A 218 -0.03 0.17 -9.16
C PHE A 218 -0.67 -0.79 -10.15
N ILE A 219 0.16 -1.65 -10.72
CA ILE A 219 -0.26 -2.74 -11.62
C ILE A 219 -0.40 -3.99 -10.75
N ARG A 220 -1.63 -4.42 -10.50
CA ARG A 220 -1.92 -5.62 -9.70
C ARG A 220 -1.61 -6.86 -10.51
N LEU A 221 -0.88 -7.79 -9.89
CA LEU A 221 -0.53 -9.08 -10.48
C LEU A 221 -1.11 -10.22 -9.63
N SER A 222 -1.45 -11.33 -10.28
CA SER A 222 -1.70 -12.62 -9.61
C SER A 222 -0.70 -13.66 -10.08
N GLY A 223 -0.35 -14.59 -9.18
CA GLY A 223 0.59 -15.67 -9.44
C GLY A 223 2.04 -15.26 -9.15
N ASP A 224 2.96 -15.63 -10.04
CA ASP A 224 4.38 -15.34 -9.90
C ASP A 224 4.71 -13.86 -10.14
N THR A 225 5.94 -13.49 -9.81
CA THR A 225 6.49 -12.16 -10.06
C THR A 225 7.32 -12.20 -11.35
N PRO A 226 6.91 -11.50 -12.42
CA PRO A 226 7.65 -11.48 -13.67
C PRO A 226 8.88 -10.58 -13.55
N GLU A 227 9.86 -10.79 -14.43
CA GLU A 227 10.89 -9.79 -14.70
C GLU A 227 10.21 -8.58 -15.35
N VAL A 228 10.52 -7.36 -14.89
CA VAL A 228 9.96 -6.13 -15.47
C VAL A 228 11.02 -5.47 -16.33
N ARG A 229 10.78 -5.37 -17.64
CA ARG A 229 11.66 -4.67 -18.57
C ARG A 229 11.05 -3.34 -18.97
N LEU A 230 11.75 -2.27 -18.66
CA LEU A 230 11.30 -0.91 -18.95
C LEU A 230 12.05 -0.35 -20.15
N SER A 231 11.32 0.07 -21.18
CA SER A 231 11.88 0.78 -22.34
C SER A 231 11.18 2.12 -22.55
N ARG A 232 11.89 3.05 -23.21
CA ARG A 232 11.41 4.40 -23.48
C ARG A 232 11.52 4.69 -24.97
N SER A 233 10.58 5.45 -25.53
CA SER A 233 10.68 5.92 -26.90
C SER A 233 11.92 6.80 -27.08
N ARG A 234 12.45 6.84 -28.30
CA ARG A 234 13.63 7.65 -28.58
C ARG A 234 13.23 9.11 -28.52
N ARG A 235 14.15 9.98 -28.12
CA ARG A 235 13.93 11.44 -28.04
C ARG A 235 13.44 12.10 -29.35
N ARG A 236 13.62 11.43 -30.50
CA ARG A 236 13.17 11.91 -31.81
C ARG A 236 11.76 11.43 -32.19
N ASP A 237 11.18 10.52 -31.42
CA ASP A 237 9.84 10.01 -31.70
C ASP A 237 8.82 11.10 -31.38
N PRO A 238 7.77 11.26 -32.21
CA PRO A 238 6.78 12.32 -32.04
C PRO A 238 5.95 12.17 -30.77
N GLU A 239 5.87 10.96 -30.21
CA GLU A 239 5.17 10.65 -28.97
C GLU A 239 6.17 10.13 -27.93
N ARG A 240 6.13 10.71 -26.72
CA ARG A 240 6.90 10.20 -25.58
C ARG A 240 6.17 8.98 -25.02
N LYS A 241 6.79 7.81 -25.09
CA LYS A 241 6.21 6.55 -24.60
C LYS A 241 7.13 5.85 -23.64
N ILE A 242 6.54 5.19 -22.66
CA ILE A 242 7.21 4.21 -21.80
C ILE A 242 6.48 2.88 -21.97
N THR A 243 7.24 1.81 -22.18
CA THR A 243 6.69 0.46 -22.34
C THR A 243 7.29 -0.46 -21.29
N LEU A 244 6.41 -1.08 -20.50
CA LEU A 244 6.74 -2.18 -19.60
C LEU A 244 6.47 -3.48 -20.35
N GLU A 245 7.50 -4.31 -20.48
CA GLU A 245 7.40 -5.68 -20.99
C GLU A 245 7.44 -6.63 -19.79
N LEU A 246 6.42 -7.50 -19.71
CA LEU A 246 6.23 -8.49 -18.67
C LEU A 246 6.23 -9.89 -19.30
N PRO A 247 7.40 -10.55 -19.42
CA PRO A 247 7.47 -11.91 -19.93
C PRO A 247 6.76 -12.91 -19.00
N ASN A 248 6.30 -14.01 -19.58
CA ASN A 248 5.54 -15.08 -18.91
C ASN A 248 4.26 -14.59 -18.21
N SER A 249 3.55 -13.65 -18.83
CA SER A 249 2.32 -13.09 -18.29
C SER A 249 1.17 -13.04 -19.29
N SER A 250 -0.07 -13.00 -18.76
CA SER A 250 -1.31 -12.78 -19.52
C SER A 250 -2.03 -11.51 -19.07
N VAL A 251 -2.85 -10.96 -19.95
CA VAL A 251 -3.87 -9.97 -19.60
C VAL A 251 -5.08 -10.69 -19.02
N SER A 252 -5.56 -10.22 -17.87
CA SER A 252 -6.82 -10.70 -17.31
C SER A 252 -7.98 -10.40 -18.28
N PRO A 253 -8.91 -11.34 -18.54
CA PRO A 253 -10.08 -11.09 -19.38
C PRO A 253 -10.98 -9.94 -18.91
N ARG A 254 -10.75 -9.44 -17.69
CA ARG A 254 -11.51 -8.37 -17.04
C ARG A 254 -10.92 -6.99 -17.27
N LEU A 255 -9.65 -6.94 -17.69
CA LEU A 255 -8.98 -5.69 -17.98
C LEU A 255 -9.55 -5.16 -19.30
N THR A 256 -10.27 -4.05 -19.21
CA THR A 256 -10.89 -3.37 -20.36
C THR A 256 -10.36 -1.94 -20.45
N PRO A 257 -10.47 -1.27 -21.61
CA PRO A 257 -10.08 0.14 -21.72
C PRO A 257 -10.71 1.05 -20.65
N ALA A 258 -11.97 0.78 -20.29
CA ALA A 258 -12.72 1.54 -19.29
C ALA A 258 -12.25 1.30 -17.83
N SER A 259 -11.45 0.26 -17.59
CA SER A 259 -10.86 -0.03 -16.27
C SER A 259 -9.49 0.61 -16.06
N LEU A 260 -8.91 1.23 -17.09
CA LEU A 260 -7.59 1.84 -17.00
C LEU A 260 -7.70 3.31 -16.52
N PRO A 261 -6.68 3.82 -15.80
CA PRO A 261 -6.72 5.20 -15.31
C PRO A 261 -6.74 6.22 -16.45
N ASP A 262 -7.70 7.13 -16.42
CA ASP A 262 -7.81 8.22 -17.39
C ASP A 262 -7.33 9.56 -16.82
N ASN A 263 -6.55 10.31 -17.61
CA ASN A 263 -6.13 11.68 -17.32
C ASN A 263 -5.48 11.86 -15.94
N ARG A 264 -4.62 10.92 -15.52
CA ARG A 264 -3.88 11.03 -14.26
C ARG A 264 -2.40 11.21 -14.48
N TYR A 265 -1.79 12.11 -13.71
CA TYR A 265 -0.34 12.28 -13.64
C TYR A 265 0.33 12.49 -15.00
N SER A 266 -0.27 13.35 -15.81
CA SER A 266 0.15 13.66 -17.18
C SER A 266 0.26 12.45 -18.13
N ILE A 267 -0.43 11.34 -17.86
CA ILE A 267 -0.53 10.21 -18.79
C ILE A 267 -1.73 10.43 -19.70
N GLU A 268 -1.48 10.47 -21.01
CA GLU A 268 -2.50 10.73 -22.03
C GLU A 268 -3.33 9.48 -22.31
N SER A 269 -2.67 8.32 -22.42
CA SER A 269 -3.33 7.06 -22.71
C SER A 269 -2.51 5.86 -22.28
N TRP A 270 -3.21 4.76 -22.01
CA TRP A 270 -2.66 3.44 -21.79
C TRP A 270 -3.00 2.50 -22.94
N GLU A 271 -2.02 1.73 -23.40
CA GLU A 271 -2.23 0.62 -24.32
C GLU A 271 -1.69 -0.64 -23.67
N ILE A 272 -2.54 -1.65 -23.52
CA ILE A 272 -2.14 -2.97 -23.04
C ILE A 272 -2.32 -3.94 -24.18
N SER A 273 -1.24 -4.56 -24.61
CA SER A 273 -1.28 -5.62 -25.62
C SER A 273 -0.62 -6.87 -25.09
N GLN A 274 -1.07 -8.01 -25.60
CA GLN A 274 -0.42 -9.29 -25.38
C GLN A 274 0.07 -9.82 -26.72
N SER A 275 1.28 -10.35 -26.71
CA SER A 275 1.82 -11.15 -27.81
C SER A 275 2.52 -12.35 -27.22
N ASP A 276 2.15 -13.54 -27.68
CA ASP A 276 2.65 -14.81 -27.15
C ASP A 276 2.43 -14.92 -25.62
N SER A 277 3.52 -15.04 -24.86
CA SER A 277 3.52 -15.10 -23.40
C SER A 277 4.01 -13.82 -22.74
N THR A 278 3.91 -12.68 -23.42
CA THR A 278 4.40 -11.41 -22.92
C THR A 278 3.31 -10.35 -22.98
N VAL A 279 3.10 -9.66 -21.86
CA VAL A 279 2.23 -8.47 -21.80
C VAL A 279 3.09 -7.23 -21.97
N PHE A 280 2.63 -6.33 -22.82
CA PHE A 280 3.18 -5.00 -23.02
C PHE A 280 2.20 -3.98 -22.47
N ILE A 281 2.67 -3.13 -21.56
CA ILE A 281 1.89 -2.01 -21.00
C ILE A 281 2.61 -0.73 -21.43
N THR A 282 2.00 -0.01 -22.36
CA THR A 282 2.53 1.23 -22.92
C THR A 282 1.77 2.43 -22.39
N MET A 283 2.51 3.40 -21.88
CA MET A 283 2.02 4.70 -21.42
C MET A 283 2.44 5.76 -22.43
N THR A 284 1.47 6.47 -23.00
CA THR A 284 1.74 7.71 -23.76
C THR A 284 1.81 8.86 -22.78
N LEU A 285 2.95 9.53 -22.73
CA LEU A 285 3.25 10.59 -21.80
C LEU A 285 2.90 11.95 -22.42
N GLY A 286 2.17 12.77 -21.66
CA GLY A 286 1.96 14.17 -21.99
C GLY A 286 3.21 15.02 -21.77
N ASP A 287 3.15 16.27 -22.23
CA ASP A 287 4.28 17.21 -22.18
C ASP A 287 4.86 17.38 -20.76
N ASP A 288 3.98 17.52 -19.77
CA ASP A 288 4.33 17.72 -18.36
C ASP A 288 4.60 16.41 -17.59
N SER A 289 4.53 15.25 -18.25
CA SER A 289 4.85 13.97 -17.59
C SER A 289 6.35 13.84 -17.36
N PRO A 290 6.79 13.43 -16.16
CA PRO A 290 8.17 13.02 -15.95
C PRO A 290 8.45 11.70 -16.67
N ASP A 291 9.71 11.25 -16.59
CA ASP A 291 9.99 9.85 -16.81
C ASP A 291 9.47 9.02 -15.63
N TRP A 292 9.28 7.73 -15.86
CA TRP A 292 8.75 6.79 -14.87
C TRP A 292 9.73 5.65 -14.64
N GLN A 293 9.66 5.06 -13.45
CA GLN A 293 10.44 3.91 -13.01
C GLN A 293 9.49 2.87 -12.40
N THR A 294 9.91 1.61 -12.38
CA THR A 294 9.10 0.50 -11.90
C THR A 294 9.76 -0.21 -10.72
N ILE A 295 8.97 -0.54 -9.71
CA ILE A 295 9.43 -1.33 -8.56
C ILE A 295 8.43 -2.46 -8.33
N THR A 296 8.92 -3.69 -8.39
CA THR A 296 8.14 -4.84 -7.93
C THR A 296 7.82 -4.68 -6.45
N THR A 297 6.54 -4.71 -6.11
CA THR A 297 6.03 -4.40 -4.78
C THR A 297 5.17 -5.54 -4.27
N GLU A 298 5.48 -6.01 -3.06
CA GLU A 298 4.62 -6.92 -2.29
C GLU A 298 4.10 -6.15 -1.06
N ILE A 299 2.79 -6.19 -0.84
CA ILE A 299 2.11 -5.42 0.23
C ILE A 299 1.31 -6.38 1.08
N GLY A 300 1.65 -6.43 2.36
CA GLY A 300 1.21 -7.51 3.23
C GLY A 300 1.68 -8.86 2.70
N SER A 301 0.87 -9.89 2.89
CA SER A 301 1.20 -11.24 2.44
C SER A 301 0.42 -11.71 1.20
N SER A 302 -0.49 -10.88 0.67
CA SER A 302 -1.45 -11.31 -0.35
C SER A 302 -1.55 -10.43 -1.59
N LEU A 303 -1.07 -9.18 -1.54
CA LEU A 303 -1.13 -8.28 -2.70
C LEU A 303 0.26 -8.14 -3.32
N ARG A 304 0.34 -8.43 -4.61
CA ARG A 304 1.56 -8.35 -5.41
C ARG A 304 1.31 -7.48 -6.63
N GLY A 305 2.34 -6.78 -7.07
CA GLY A 305 2.23 -5.93 -8.25
C GLY A 305 3.50 -5.18 -8.59
N ILE A 306 3.36 -4.23 -9.50
CA ILE A 306 4.42 -3.33 -9.92
C ILE A 306 3.96 -1.91 -9.60
N SER A 307 4.70 -1.22 -8.74
CA SER A 307 4.53 0.21 -8.54
C SER A 307 5.25 0.94 -9.68
N VAL A 308 4.51 1.76 -10.42
CA VAL A 308 5.04 2.65 -11.46
C VAL A 308 5.07 4.05 -10.86
N LEU A 309 6.27 4.56 -10.62
CA LEU A 309 6.50 5.79 -9.86
C LEU A 309 7.18 6.83 -10.73
N PRO A 310 6.89 8.12 -10.54
CA PRO A 310 7.60 9.18 -11.24
C PRO A 310 9.08 9.16 -10.84
N ASP A 311 9.95 9.43 -11.82
CA ASP A 311 11.38 9.52 -11.60
C ASP A 311 11.79 10.99 -11.37
N GLY A 312 12.47 11.25 -10.26
CA GLY A 312 12.97 12.57 -9.90
C GLY A 312 11.93 13.64 -9.52
N VAL A 313 10.63 13.36 -9.57
CA VAL A 313 9.54 14.33 -9.32
C VAL A 313 8.54 13.78 -8.29
N ALA A 314 8.03 14.62 -7.39
CA ALA A 314 6.96 14.21 -6.49
C ALA A 314 5.64 14.14 -7.25
N ILE A 315 4.90 13.04 -7.09
CA ILE A 315 3.62 12.78 -7.75
C ILE A 315 2.58 13.91 -7.64
N ARG A 316 2.55 14.64 -6.51
CA ARG A 316 1.65 15.78 -6.26
C ARG A 316 1.96 17.02 -7.11
N ASP A 317 3.17 17.08 -7.66
CA ASP A 317 3.63 18.19 -8.49
C ASP A 317 3.41 17.90 -9.99
N ILE A 318 2.90 16.71 -10.33
CA ILE A 318 2.57 16.32 -11.70
C ILE A 318 1.09 16.64 -11.93
N PRO A 319 0.75 17.48 -12.91
CA PRO A 319 -0.64 17.80 -13.18
C PRO A 319 -1.38 16.56 -13.72
N ASP A 320 -2.67 16.46 -13.44
CA ASP A 320 -3.54 15.58 -14.21
C ASP A 320 -3.73 16.25 -15.58
N SER A 321 -3.30 15.61 -16.68
CA SER A 321 -3.30 16.22 -18.02
C SER A 321 -4.67 16.83 -18.37
N ALA A 322 -4.69 18.12 -18.68
CA ALA A 322 -5.73 18.73 -19.49
C ALA A 322 -5.08 19.70 -20.48
N PRO A 323 -5.02 19.39 -21.79
CA PRO A 323 -4.70 20.42 -22.76
C PRO A 323 -5.93 21.32 -22.93
N SER A 324 -5.85 22.52 -22.34
CA SER A 324 -6.66 23.66 -22.79
C SER A 324 -6.15 24.10 -24.17
N SER A 325 -6.78 23.59 -25.23
CA SER A 325 -6.87 24.36 -26.47
C SER A 325 -8.20 25.10 -26.44
N THR A 326 -8.14 26.39 -26.10
CA THR A 326 -9.25 27.33 -26.25
C THR A 326 -9.67 27.40 -27.72
N VAL A 327 -10.73 26.69 -28.06
CA VAL A 327 -11.53 26.98 -29.26
C VAL A 327 -12.89 27.48 -28.75
N PRO A 328 -13.27 28.74 -29.01
CA PRO A 328 -14.59 29.21 -28.67
C PRO A 328 -15.62 28.50 -29.56
N VAL A 329 -16.43 27.64 -28.96
CA VAL A 329 -17.56 27.01 -29.65
C VAL A 329 -18.69 28.05 -29.77
N PRO A 330 -19.19 28.35 -30.97
CA PRO A 330 -20.35 29.22 -31.12
C PRO A 330 -21.59 28.54 -30.54
N SER A 331 -22.29 29.28 -29.68
CA SER A 331 -23.56 28.91 -29.08
C SER A 331 -24.62 28.72 -30.17
N THR A 332 -25.04 27.48 -30.39
CA THR A 332 -26.30 27.16 -31.07
C THR A 332 -27.28 26.60 -30.06
N ALA A 333 -28.24 27.45 -29.70
CA ALA A 333 -29.40 27.11 -28.92
C ALA A 333 -30.23 26.02 -29.63
N VAL A 334 -30.34 24.85 -29.02
CA VAL A 334 -31.32 23.83 -29.39
C VAL A 334 -32.46 23.88 -28.38
N THR A 335 -33.59 24.36 -28.86
CA THR A 335 -34.90 24.42 -28.20
C THR A 335 -35.32 23.04 -27.71
N ARG A 336 -35.39 22.85 -26.38
CA ARG A 336 -36.01 21.67 -25.76
C ARG A 336 -37.52 21.81 -25.80
N ARG A 337 -38.20 20.84 -26.43
CA ARG A 337 -39.64 20.59 -26.28
C ARG A 337 -39.86 19.78 -24.99
N PRO A 338 -40.87 20.09 -24.16
CA PRO A 338 -41.15 19.33 -22.94
C PRO A 338 -42.08 18.14 -23.25
N SER A 339 -41.71 16.94 -22.81
CA SER A 339 -42.60 15.78 -22.76
C SER A 339 -42.80 15.33 -21.30
N GLU A 340 -43.99 15.68 -20.83
CA GLU A 340 -44.90 15.07 -19.85
C GLU A 340 -44.43 13.94 -18.91
N ARG A 341 -44.85 14.11 -17.64
CA ARG A 341 -45.08 13.12 -16.58
C ARG A 341 -46.58 13.21 -16.21
N PRO A 342 -47.19 12.35 -15.37
CA PRO A 342 -47.03 10.92 -15.11
C PRO A 342 -48.35 10.14 -15.37
N SER A 343 -48.33 8.80 -15.34
CA SER A 343 -49.55 8.04 -14.98
C SER A 343 -49.21 6.71 -14.30
N SER A 344 -49.55 6.64 -13.01
CA SER A 344 -50.01 5.41 -12.36
C SER A 344 -51.55 5.39 -12.43
N PRO A 345 -52.20 4.23 -12.37
CA PRO A 345 -52.73 3.82 -11.07
C PRO A 345 -52.64 2.31 -10.77
N SER A 346 -52.84 2.07 -9.48
CA SER A 346 -52.92 0.85 -8.68
C SER A 346 -53.66 -0.34 -9.28
N ASP A 347 -53.23 -1.55 -8.91
CA ASP A 347 -54.18 -2.52 -8.39
C ASP A 347 -53.61 -3.39 -7.27
N ARG A 348 -54.44 -3.60 -6.23
CA ARG A 348 -54.18 -4.40 -5.03
C ARG A 348 -54.68 -5.82 -5.29
N ALA A 349 -53.85 -6.83 -5.10
CA ALA A 349 -54.33 -8.20 -4.91
C ALA A 349 -53.52 -8.95 -3.86
N ARG A 350 -54.09 -8.95 -2.64
CA ARG A 350 -54.26 -10.05 -1.68
C ARG A 350 -53.10 -11.06 -1.49
N VAL A 351 -52.51 -10.96 -0.29
CA VAL A 351 -51.63 -11.94 0.35
C VAL A 351 -52.44 -13.17 0.77
N ASN A 352 -51.93 -14.37 0.47
CA ASN A 352 -52.26 -15.60 1.20
C ASN A 352 -50.94 -16.25 1.69
N PRO A 353 -50.87 -16.68 2.96
CA PRO A 353 -49.68 -17.31 3.54
C PRO A 353 -49.70 -18.82 3.30
N THR A 354 -48.64 -19.38 2.73
CA THR A 354 -48.40 -20.83 2.74
C THR A 354 -46.95 -21.10 3.13
N GLU A 355 -46.83 -21.70 4.32
CA GLU A 355 -45.83 -22.61 4.91
C GLU A 355 -44.41 -22.81 4.31
N PRO A 356 -43.42 -23.13 5.17
CA PRO A 356 -42.00 -23.02 4.87
C PRO A 356 -41.53 -24.13 3.91
N SER A 357 -41.28 -23.76 2.66
CA SER A 357 -40.55 -24.59 1.72
C SER A 357 -39.05 -24.48 2.00
N SER A 358 -38.49 -25.59 2.48
CA SER A 358 -37.09 -26.03 2.43
C SER A 358 -36.16 -25.10 1.63
N ALA A 359 -35.37 -24.29 2.33
CA ALA A 359 -34.38 -23.41 1.72
C ALA A 359 -33.31 -24.25 1.01
N SER A 360 -33.37 -24.25 -0.32
CA SER A 360 -32.35 -24.81 -1.19
C SER A 360 -30.99 -24.16 -0.95
N SER A 361 -29.97 -25.00 -0.90
CA SER A 361 -28.53 -24.82 -0.68
C SER A 361 -27.79 -23.89 -1.65
N ASP A 362 -28.48 -23.08 -2.45
CA ASP A 362 -27.83 -22.27 -3.49
C ASP A 362 -27.44 -20.88 -2.94
N LEU A 363 -26.16 -20.52 -3.06
CA LEU A 363 -25.65 -19.18 -2.78
C LEU A 363 -26.17 -18.18 -3.84
N PRO A 364 -26.34 -16.89 -3.49
CA PRO A 364 -26.72 -15.87 -4.47
C PRO A 364 -25.70 -15.80 -5.61
N ARG A 365 -26.17 -15.89 -6.86
CA ARG A 365 -25.32 -15.74 -8.04
C ARG A 365 -24.96 -14.27 -8.25
N VAL A 366 -23.69 -14.02 -8.56
CA VAL A 366 -23.15 -12.68 -8.82
C VAL A 366 -22.53 -12.60 -10.21
N PRO A 367 -22.40 -11.41 -10.81
CA PRO A 367 -21.63 -11.24 -12.05
C PRO A 367 -20.20 -11.74 -11.83
N GLN A 368 -19.85 -12.86 -12.47
CA GLN A 368 -18.54 -13.48 -12.28
C GLN A 368 -17.43 -12.51 -12.69
N GLY A 369 -16.46 -12.38 -11.80
CA GLY A 369 -15.19 -11.73 -12.07
C GLY A 369 -15.21 -10.22 -12.24
N ARG A 370 -16.33 -9.56 -11.96
CA ARG A 370 -16.38 -8.10 -12.01
C ARG A 370 -16.03 -7.45 -10.67
N ILE A 371 -16.23 -8.18 -9.57
CA ILE A 371 -16.23 -7.63 -8.22
C ILE A 371 -15.00 -8.11 -7.45
N VAL A 372 -14.26 -7.16 -6.88
CA VAL A 372 -13.14 -7.40 -5.97
C VAL A 372 -13.58 -7.10 -4.54
N VAL A 373 -13.48 -8.08 -3.64
CA VAL A 373 -13.76 -7.93 -2.22
C VAL A 373 -12.46 -8.04 -1.43
N ALA A 374 -12.15 -6.99 -0.66
CA ALA A 374 -11.08 -7.01 0.31
C ALA A 374 -11.60 -7.59 1.64
N ILE A 375 -11.07 -8.76 2.03
CA ILE A 375 -11.34 -9.38 3.32
C ILE A 375 -10.19 -9.07 4.28
N ASP A 376 -10.49 -8.48 5.41
CA ASP A 376 -9.52 -8.07 6.42
C ASP A 376 -9.68 -8.88 7.70
N PRO A 377 -8.90 -9.97 7.89
CA PRO A 377 -8.87 -10.67 9.16
C PRO A 377 -8.18 -9.78 10.21
N GLY A 378 -8.91 -9.34 11.24
CA GLY A 378 -8.37 -8.53 12.34
C GLY A 378 -7.09 -9.10 12.99
N HIS A 379 -6.26 -8.22 13.57
CA HIS A 379 -5.09 -8.62 14.38
C HIS A 379 -4.09 -9.53 13.62
N GLY A 380 -3.30 -10.32 14.34
CA GLY A 380 -2.36 -11.31 13.81
C GLY A 380 -0.95 -11.18 14.37
N GLY A 381 -0.16 -12.24 14.26
CA GLY A 381 1.23 -12.27 14.73
C GLY A 381 1.31 -12.05 16.24
N ARG A 382 2.03 -11.02 16.68
CA ARG A 382 2.14 -10.70 18.12
C ARG A 382 0.89 -10.04 18.68
N ASP A 383 0.03 -9.47 17.85
CA ASP A 383 -1.25 -8.91 18.26
C ASP A 383 -2.29 -10.04 18.32
N PRO A 384 -2.70 -10.51 19.52
CA PRO A 384 -3.69 -11.57 19.64
C PRO A 384 -5.12 -11.07 19.38
N GLY A 385 -5.33 -9.75 19.30
CA GLY A 385 -6.62 -9.13 19.50
C GLY A 385 -7.13 -9.30 20.93
N ALA A 386 -8.44 -9.28 21.10
CA ALA A 386 -9.03 -9.57 22.40
C ALA A 386 -8.68 -10.97 22.90
N VAL A 387 -8.37 -11.08 24.18
CA VAL A 387 -8.16 -12.37 24.86
C VAL A 387 -9.37 -12.65 25.75
N GLY A 388 -10.14 -13.65 25.33
CA GLY A 388 -11.41 -14.01 25.92
C GLY A 388 -11.33 -15.02 27.07
N ILE A 389 -12.50 -15.52 27.44
CA ILE A 389 -12.65 -16.54 28.49
C ILE A 389 -11.81 -17.77 28.15
N GLY A 390 -11.03 -18.23 29.13
CA GLY A 390 -10.11 -19.38 28.99
C GLY A 390 -8.98 -19.19 27.97
N GLY A 391 -8.59 -17.94 27.69
CA GLY A 391 -7.40 -17.62 26.90
C GLY A 391 -7.58 -17.70 25.38
N LEU A 392 -8.81 -17.83 24.88
CA LEU A 392 -9.09 -17.79 23.45
C LEU A 392 -8.70 -16.42 22.89
N GLN A 393 -7.84 -16.41 21.87
CA GLN A 393 -7.42 -15.17 21.21
C GLN A 393 -8.31 -14.91 20.01
N GLU A 394 -8.77 -13.67 19.85
CA GLU A 394 -9.58 -13.23 18.72
C GLU A 394 -8.99 -13.64 17.37
N LYS A 395 -7.67 -13.45 17.18
CA LYS A 395 -7.00 -13.82 15.92
C LYS A 395 -7.18 -15.29 15.52
N GLN A 396 -7.33 -16.19 16.50
CA GLN A 396 -7.51 -17.64 16.28
C GLN A 396 -8.93 -17.98 15.81
N VAL A 397 -9.90 -17.10 16.13
CA VAL A 397 -11.30 -17.23 15.72
C VAL A 397 -11.51 -16.63 14.34
N ILE A 398 -11.05 -15.39 14.15
CA ILE A 398 -11.43 -14.61 12.97
C ILE A 398 -10.65 -15.04 11.72
N PHE A 399 -9.44 -15.61 11.87
CA PHE A 399 -8.61 -15.95 10.72
C PHE A 399 -9.19 -17.13 9.94
N PRO A 400 -9.57 -18.25 10.57
CA PRO A 400 -10.29 -19.34 9.89
C PRO A 400 -11.61 -18.89 9.26
N ILE A 401 -12.41 -18.06 9.95
CA ILE A 401 -13.66 -17.51 9.40
C ILE A 401 -13.37 -16.74 8.12
N SER A 402 -12.39 -15.84 8.15
CA SER A 402 -12.03 -14.99 7.01
C SER A 402 -11.50 -15.81 5.83
N GLN A 403 -10.72 -16.86 6.08
CA GLN A 403 -10.24 -17.77 5.03
C GLN A 403 -11.40 -18.49 4.35
N GLN A 404 -12.38 -18.96 5.12
CA GLN A 404 -13.56 -19.64 4.57
C GLN A 404 -14.47 -18.67 3.82
N VAL A 405 -14.72 -17.46 4.34
CA VAL A 405 -15.43 -16.41 3.59
C VAL A 405 -14.75 -16.15 2.25
N ALA A 406 -13.42 -16.00 2.23
CA ALA A 406 -12.67 -15.78 1.00
C ALA A 406 -12.78 -16.97 0.02
N ALA A 407 -12.74 -18.21 0.51
CA ALA A 407 -12.89 -19.41 -0.32
C ALA A 407 -14.28 -19.45 -0.97
N ILE A 408 -15.35 -19.28 -0.18
CA ILE A 408 -16.73 -19.30 -0.66
C ILE A 408 -16.96 -18.21 -1.72
N LEU A 409 -16.48 -16.99 -1.48
CA LEU A 409 -16.61 -15.89 -2.43
C LEU A 409 -15.89 -16.20 -3.76
N ARG A 410 -14.68 -16.75 -3.70
CA ARG A 410 -13.92 -17.16 -4.90
C ARG A 410 -14.64 -18.25 -5.70
N GLU A 411 -15.24 -19.23 -5.03
CA GLU A 411 -16.05 -20.28 -5.68
C GLU A 411 -17.26 -19.70 -6.42
N GLN A 412 -17.79 -18.57 -5.94
CA GLN A 412 -18.88 -17.83 -6.60
C GLN A 412 -18.39 -16.85 -7.69
N GLY A 413 -17.09 -16.86 -8.00
CA GLY A 413 -16.49 -16.02 -9.03
C GLY A 413 -16.19 -14.58 -8.59
N VAL A 414 -16.17 -14.30 -7.28
CA VAL A 414 -15.73 -13.01 -6.74
C VAL A 414 -14.21 -13.02 -6.60
N ASP A 415 -13.53 -11.94 -7.01
CA ASP A 415 -12.12 -11.78 -6.69
C ASP A 415 -11.96 -11.41 -5.23
N VAL A 416 -11.09 -12.12 -4.53
CA VAL A 416 -10.86 -11.84 -3.11
C VAL A 416 -9.39 -11.55 -2.84
N VAL A 417 -9.12 -10.36 -2.31
CA VAL A 417 -7.83 -9.98 -1.73
C VAL A 417 -7.95 -10.03 -0.21
N MET A 418 -7.05 -10.76 0.45
CA MET A 418 -7.00 -10.78 1.91
C MET A 418 -5.91 -9.84 2.42
N THR A 419 -6.15 -9.02 3.44
CA THR A 419 -5.09 -8.16 4.00
C THR A 419 -3.94 -8.97 4.60
N ARG A 420 -4.24 -10.17 5.13
CA ARG A 420 -3.25 -11.19 5.50
C ARG A 420 -3.73 -12.59 5.16
N ASN A 421 -2.81 -13.45 4.71
CA ASN A 421 -3.04 -14.88 4.44
C ASN A 421 -2.30 -15.83 5.42
N SER A 422 -1.72 -15.27 6.48
CA SER A 422 -0.94 -15.98 7.49
C SER A 422 -1.06 -15.26 8.85
N ASP A 423 -0.54 -15.88 9.92
CA ASP A 423 -0.53 -15.28 11.26
C ASP A 423 0.61 -14.24 11.39
N ILE A 424 0.42 -13.11 10.72
CA ILE A 424 1.33 -11.96 10.75
C ILE A 424 0.64 -10.75 11.37
N GLU A 425 1.41 -9.94 12.08
CA GLU A 425 0.95 -8.65 12.59
C GLU A 425 0.93 -7.64 11.44
N LEU A 426 -0.20 -6.95 11.29
CA LEU A 426 -0.41 -5.96 10.24
C LEU A 426 -1.07 -4.71 10.83
N ASP A 427 -0.37 -3.58 10.72
CA ASP A 427 -0.86 -2.28 11.15
C ASP A 427 -2.10 -1.84 10.36
N LEU A 428 -2.80 -0.82 10.85
CA LEU A 428 -4.07 -0.36 10.28
C LEU A 428 -3.94 0.22 8.87
N ASP A 429 -2.86 0.95 8.58
CA ASP A 429 -2.65 1.60 7.28
C ASP A 429 -2.37 0.60 6.13
N PRO A 430 -1.49 -0.40 6.29
CA PRO A 430 -1.33 -1.46 5.29
C PRO A 430 -2.63 -2.18 4.92
N ARG A 431 -3.56 -2.40 5.86
CA ARG A 431 -4.87 -3.01 5.59
C ARG A 431 -5.67 -2.20 4.58
N VAL A 432 -5.68 -0.88 4.76
CA VAL A 432 -6.31 0.08 3.85
C VAL A 432 -5.59 0.09 2.51
N GLN A 433 -4.26 0.22 2.51
CA GLN A 433 -3.48 0.25 1.27
C GLN A 433 -3.69 -1.00 0.41
N ILE A 434 -3.82 -2.18 1.02
CA ILE A 434 -4.12 -3.41 0.30
C ILE A 434 -5.48 -3.32 -0.38
N ALA A 435 -6.52 -2.82 0.30
CA ALA A 435 -7.85 -2.66 -0.27
C ALA A 435 -7.87 -1.61 -1.42
N GLU A 436 -7.26 -0.45 -1.21
CA GLU A 436 -7.18 0.62 -2.22
C GLU A 436 -6.41 0.17 -3.46
N ARG A 437 -5.23 -0.43 -3.29
CA ARG A 437 -4.40 -0.87 -4.42
C ARG A 437 -4.95 -2.11 -5.11
N ALA A 438 -5.80 -2.88 -4.43
CA ALA A 438 -6.54 -3.96 -5.05
C ALA A 438 -7.67 -3.47 -5.96
N ASP A 439 -8.01 -2.18 -5.90
CA ASP A 439 -9.24 -1.60 -6.47
C ASP A 439 -10.48 -2.32 -5.96
N ALA A 440 -10.53 -2.56 -4.63
CA ALA A 440 -11.63 -3.33 -4.06
C ALA A 440 -12.96 -2.58 -4.17
N ASP A 441 -14.01 -3.26 -4.66
CA ASP A 441 -15.38 -2.75 -4.68
C ASP A 441 -16.02 -2.76 -3.29
N LEU A 442 -15.60 -3.68 -2.41
CA LEU A 442 -16.12 -3.83 -1.06
C LEU A 442 -14.98 -4.17 -0.09
N PHE A 443 -15.06 -3.65 1.13
CA PHE A 443 -14.13 -3.97 2.23
C PHE A 443 -14.88 -4.55 3.43
N VAL A 444 -14.42 -5.71 3.93
CA VAL A 444 -15.01 -6.41 5.08
C VAL A 444 -13.92 -6.75 6.08
N SER A 445 -13.92 -6.06 7.21
CA SER A 445 -13.07 -6.39 8.35
C SER A 445 -13.80 -7.32 9.32
N ILE A 446 -13.18 -8.43 9.69
CA ILE A 446 -13.79 -9.49 10.51
C ILE A 446 -13.07 -9.56 11.85
N HIS A 447 -13.83 -9.31 12.91
CA HIS A 447 -13.38 -9.20 14.30
C HIS A 447 -14.27 -10.03 15.24
N ALA A 448 -13.81 -10.21 16.48
CA ALA A 448 -14.64 -10.71 17.57
C ALA A 448 -14.43 -9.84 18.81
N ASN A 449 -15.53 -9.25 19.28
CA ASN A 449 -15.51 -8.15 20.24
C ASN A 449 -15.11 -8.65 21.64
N ALA A 450 -14.78 -7.70 22.50
CA ALA A 450 -14.65 -7.95 23.93
C ALA A 450 -15.14 -6.77 24.75
N ILE A 451 -15.69 -7.11 25.91
CA ILE A 451 -15.96 -6.16 26.98
C ILE A 451 -15.25 -6.66 28.25
N ASN A 452 -15.36 -5.91 29.33
CA ASN A 452 -14.87 -6.33 30.63
C ASN A 452 -15.41 -7.74 31.00
N LEU A 453 -14.53 -8.66 31.40
CA LEU A 453 -14.87 -10.03 31.80
C LEU A 453 -15.90 -10.12 32.95
N SER A 454 -16.14 -9.04 33.68
CA SER A 454 -17.23 -8.93 34.67
C SER A 454 -18.62 -8.86 34.03
N ARG A 455 -18.72 -8.76 32.71
CA ARG A 455 -19.97 -8.66 31.93
C ARG A 455 -20.10 -9.78 30.89
N PRO A 456 -20.07 -11.06 31.32
CA PRO A 456 -20.19 -12.19 30.39
C PRO A 456 -21.61 -12.33 29.81
N ASP A 457 -22.58 -11.56 30.32
CA ASP A 457 -23.94 -11.42 29.78
C ASP A 457 -23.97 -10.74 28.40
N VAL A 458 -22.89 -10.05 28.01
CA VAL A 458 -22.81 -9.33 26.73
C VAL A 458 -22.38 -10.29 25.62
N ASN A 459 -23.33 -10.60 24.75
CA ASN A 459 -23.19 -11.51 23.62
C ASN A 459 -23.92 -10.94 22.39
N GLY A 460 -23.61 -11.45 21.20
CA GLY A 460 -24.32 -11.19 19.97
C GLY A 460 -23.53 -10.45 18.89
N LEU A 461 -24.18 -10.29 17.74
CA LEU A 461 -23.61 -9.76 16.50
C LEU A 461 -23.62 -8.22 16.48
N GLU A 462 -22.48 -7.59 16.18
CA GLU A 462 -22.41 -6.17 15.85
C GLU A 462 -21.85 -5.97 14.43
N THR A 463 -22.30 -4.93 13.75
CA THR A 463 -21.71 -4.56 12.46
C THR A 463 -21.58 -3.05 12.36
N TYR A 464 -20.39 -2.62 12.01
CA TYR A 464 -20.00 -1.22 11.98
C TYR A 464 -19.76 -0.73 10.56
N TYR A 465 -20.07 0.54 10.33
CA TYR A 465 -19.82 1.23 9.07
C TYR A 465 -19.36 2.66 9.33
N TYR A 466 -18.82 3.33 8.32
CA TYR A 466 -18.51 4.76 8.38
C TYR A 466 -19.28 5.60 7.36
N SER A 467 -19.27 5.20 6.09
CA SER A 467 -19.89 5.94 4.98
C SER A 467 -21.35 5.57 4.74
N GLY A 468 -22.09 6.41 4.01
CA GLY A 468 -23.49 6.13 3.64
C GLY A 468 -23.65 4.87 2.78
N ALA A 469 -22.68 4.59 1.90
CA ALA A 469 -22.65 3.35 1.12
C ALA A 469 -22.37 2.14 2.03
N GLY A 470 -21.41 2.25 2.96
CA GLY A 470 -21.16 1.24 3.99
C GLY A 470 -22.38 0.94 4.85
N ALA A 471 -23.26 1.91 5.11
CA ALA A 471 -24.48 1.70 5.88
C ALA A 471 -25.44 0.69 5.25
N ARG A 472 -25.62 0.73 3.92
CA ARG A 472 -26.49 -0.24 3.21
C ARG A 472 -25.85 -1.61 3.16
N PHE A 473 -24.54 -1.65 2.94
CA PHE A 473 -23.77 -2.89 2.95
C PHE A 473 -23.85 -3.59 4.31
N ALA A 474 -23.58 -2.85 5.39
CA ALA A 474 -23.63 -3.36 6.76
C ALA A 474 -25.00 -3.95 7.11
N ARG A 475 -26.10 -3.26 6.79
CA ARG A 475 -27.46 -3.79 7.03
C ARG A 475 -27.71 -5.08 6.29
N THR A 476 -27.31 -5.15 5.02
CA THR A 476 -27.53 -6.35 4.20
C THR A 476 -26.80 -7.56 4.77
N VAL A 477 -25.51 -7.41 5.12
CA VAL A 477 -24.71 -8.49 5.71
C VAL A 477 -25.25 -8.85 7.10
N HIS A 478 -25.51 -7.86 7.95
CA HIS A 478 -26.00 -8.06 9.30
C HIS A 478 -27.33 -8.82 9.35
N ASP A 479 -28.31 -8.42 8.53
CA ASP A 479 -29.64 -9.06 8.49
C ASP A 479 -29.57 -10.52 8.04
N VAL A 480 -28.66 -10.84 7.11
CA VAL A 480 -28.43 -12.21 6.63
C VAL A 480 -27.77 -13.05 7.72
N VAL A 481 -26.70 -12.54 8.33
CA VAL A 481 -25.98 -13.25 9.40
C VAL A 481 -26.90 -13.49 10.59
N LEU A 482 -27.63 -12.47 11.04
CA LEU A 482 -28.55 -12.56 12.16
C LEU A 482 -29.64 -13.63 11.92
N ARG A 483 -30.22 -13.67 10.72
CA ARG A 483 -31.25 -14.65 10.36
C ARG A 483 -30.72 -16.07 10.31
N MET A 484 -29.51 -16.26 9.78
CA MET A 484 -28.92 -17.60 9.63
C MET A 484 -28.41 -18.16 10.95
N MET A 485 -27.79 -17.31 11.77
CA MET A 485 -27.11 -17.75 12.99
C MET A 485 -28.01 -17.71 14.23
N GLY A 486 -29.16 -17.02 14.17
CA GLY A 486 -30.09 -16.92 15.31
C GLY A 486 -29.49 -16.23 16.55
N MET A 487 -28.50 -15.35 16.35
CA MET A 487 -27.78 -14.69 17.43
C MET A 487 -28.56 -13.52 18.03
N SER A 488 -28.11 -13.06 19.20
CA SER A 488 -28.57 -11.78 19.76
C SER A 488 -28.20 -10.60 18.85
N ASP A 489 -29.18 -9.77 18.51
CA ASP A 489 -29.00 -8.56 17.69
C ASP A 489 -28.47 -7.39 18.54
N ARG A 490 -27.24 -6.96 18.28
CA ARG A 490 -26.63 -5.78 18.91
C ARG A 490 -26.54 -4.56 17.99
N ARG A 491 -27.16 -4.68 16.81
CA ARG A 491 -27.45 -3.69 15.79
C ARG A 491 -26.27 -3.28 14.93
N VAL A 492 -26.62 -2.70 13.79
CA VAL A 492 -25.71 -1.98 12.90
C VAL A 492 -25.44 -0.56 13.44
N ARG A 493 -24.17 -0.15 13.53
CA ARG A 493 -23.76 1.13 14.13
C ARG A 493 -22.76 1.88 13.25
N GLN A 494 -22.82 3.21 13.28
CA GLN A 494 -21.77 4.01 12.66
C GLN A 494 -20.59 4.14 13.64
N ALA A 495 -19.37 3.89 13.18
CA ALA A 495 -18.16 4.03 13.98
C ALA A 495 -17.00 4.60 13.16
N ARG A 496 -16.02 5.17 13.86
CA ARG A 496 -14.87 5.89 13.28
C ARG A 496 -13.60 5.03 13.23
N PHE A 497 -13.74 3.71 13.07
CA PHE A 497 -12.60 2.81 12.93
C PHE A 497 -11.73 3.22 11.75
N TYR A 498 -10.40 3.15 11.92
CA TYR A 498 -9.44 3.63 10.94
C TYR A 498 -9.68 2.99 9.56
N VAL A 499 -9.78 1.65 9.52
CA VAL A 499 -9.96 0.88 8.28
C VAL A 499 -11.27 1.18 7.56
N LEU A 500 -12.31 1.65 8.26
CA LEU A 500 -13.58 2.06 7.65
C LEU A 500 -13.57 3.51 7.15
N ARG A 501 -12.71 4.35 7.74
CA ARG A 501 -12.62 5.79 7.43
C ARG A 501 -11.65 6.10 6.32
N ARG A 502 -10.64 5.25 6.16
CA ARG A 502 -9.49 5.48 5.29
C ARG A 502 -9.56 4.68 4.01
N THR A 503 -10.55 3.79 3.91
CA THR A 503 -10.96 3.16 2.66
C THR A 503 -11.91 4.04 1.87
N SER A 504 -11.81 4.00 0.54
CA SER A 504 -12.64 4.75 -0.40
C SER A 504 -13.91 3.99 -0.80
N MET A 505 -13.86 2.65 -0.76
CA MET A 505 -14.98 1.77 -1.10
C MET A 505 -15.95 1.56 0.06
N PRO A 506 -17.19 1.07 -0.18
CA PRO A 506 -18.09 0.64 0.88
C PRO A 506 -17.42 -0.37 1.83
N ALA A 507 -17.33 0.00 3.09
CA ALA A 507 -16.56 -0.72 4.10
C ALA A 507 -17.41 -1.06 5.33
N ILE A 508 -17.26 -2.29 5.83
CA ILE A 508 -17.88 -2.75 7.08
C ILE A 508 -16.85 -3.42 7.99
N LEU A 509 -17.11 -3.38 9.30
CA LEU A 509 -16.44 -4.21 10.29
C LEU A 509 -17.49 -5.03 11.01
N ILE A 510 -17.38 -6.36 10.94
CA ILE A 510 -18.30 -7.28 11.61
C ILE A 510 -17.64 -7.86 12.85
N GLU A 511 -18.30 -7.68 13.98
CA GLU A 511 -17.97 -8.37 15.23
C GLU A 511 -18.83 -9.62 15.31
N VAL A 512 -18.23 -10.78 15.07
CA VAL A 512 -18.96 -12.05 14.93
C VAL A 512 -19.53 -12.58 16.25
N GLY A 513 -19.26 -11.91 17.37
CA GLY A 513 -19.63 -12.28 18.73
C GLY A 513 -18.62 -11.70 19.72
N PHE A 514 -18.78 -12.00 21.02
CA PHE A 514 -17.89 -11.53 22.08
C PHE A 514 -17.02 -12.68 22.61
N VAL A 515 -15.68 -12.58 22.51
CA VAL A 515 -14.78 -13.58 23.13
C VAL A 515 -14.87 -13.59 24.67
N THR A 516 -15.50 -12.57 25.24
CA THR A 516 -15.77 -12.42 26.68
C THR A 516 -17.21 -12.75 27.07
N GLY A 517 -18.07 -13.06 26.08
CA GLY A 517 -19.46 -13.43 26.29
C GLY A 517 -19.61 -14.92 26.64
N ALA A 518 -20.44 -15.23 27.62
CA ALA A 518 -20.66 -16.60 28.10
C ALA A 518 -21.35 -17.50 27.06
N GLU A 519 -22.22 -16.96 26.21
CA GLU A 519 -22.88 -17.72 25.15
C GLU A 519 -21.96 -17.82 23.93
N ASP A 520 -21.40 -16.68 23.51
CA ASP A 520 -20.59 -16.59 22.30
C ASP A 520 -19.30 -17.41 22.40
N ILE A 521 -18.65 -17.49 23.58
CA ILE A 521 -17.37 -18.21 23.70
C ILE A 521 -17.46 -19.69 23.29
N HIS A 522 -18.59 -20.35 23.54
CA HIS A 522 -18.79 -21.74 23.16
C HIS A 522 -18.82 -21.89 21.64
N ASN A 523 -19.58 -21.01 20.98
CA ASN A 523 -19.71 -20.93 19.53
C ASN A 523 -18.37 -20.53 18.86
N LEU A 524 -17.67 -19.53 19.39
CA LEU A 524 -16.41 -19.04 18.82
C LEU A 524 -15.29 -20.10 18.91
N ARG A 525 -15.37 -21.05 19.84
CA ARG A 525 -14.45 -22.20 19.93
C ARG A 525 -14.80 -23.33 18.97
N ASP A 526 -16.06 -23.46 18.59
CA ASP A 526 -16.55 -24.51 17.72
C ASP A 526 -16.17 -24.26 16.24
N PRO A 527 -15.36 -25.14 15.61
CA PRO A 527 -15.05 -25.03 14.20
C PRO A 527 -16.27 -25.09 13.27
N GLU A 528 -17.29 -25.88 13.60
CA GLU A 528 -18.49 -26.03 12.76
C GLU A 528 -19.30 -24.75 12.77
N TRP A 529 -19.52 -24.16 13.95
CA TRP A 529 -20.17 -22.86 14.08
C TRP A 529 -19.40 -21.75 13.34
N ARG A 530 -18.06 -21.76 13.40
CA ARG A 530 -17.24 -20.79 12.63
C ARG A 530 -17.42 -20.97 11.12
N SER A 531 -17.62 -22.20 10.65
CA SER A 531 -17.95 -22.47 9.24
C SER A 531 -19.34 -21.98 8.85
N GLU A 532 -20.34 -22.14 9.72
CA GLU A 532 -21.67 -21.57 9.52
C GLU A 532 -21.65 -20.04 9.48
N MET A 533 -20.91 -19.42 10.39
CA MET A 533 -20.69 -17.97 10.41
C MET A 533 -20.02 -17.48 9.12
N ALA A 534 -18.99 -18.18 8.63
CA ALA A 534 -18.36 -17.86 7.36
C ALA A 534 -19.33 -17.95 6.17
N ASN A 535 -20.16 -18.99 6.13
CA ASN A 535 -21.23 -19.14 5.13
C ASN A 535 -22.25 -17.99 5.19
N ALA A 536 -22.64 -17.58 6.40
CA ALA A 536 -23.59 -16.50 6.61
C ALA A 536 -23.03 -15.14 6.16
N ILE A 537 -21.77 -14.83 6.50
CA ILE A 537 -21.08 -13.62 6.06
C ILE A 537 -20.96 -13.61 4.53
N ALA A 538 -20.47 -14.71 3.93
CA ALA A 538 -20.32 -14.82 2.49
C ALA A 538 -21.66 -14.65 1.76
N ARG A 539 -22.73 -15.30 2.24
CA ARG A 539 -24.09 -15.12 1.69
C ARG A 539 -24.56 -13.67 1.82
N GLY A 540 -24.26 -13.00 2.93
CA GLY A 540 -24.57 -11.58 3.13
C GLY A 540 -23.87 -10.68 2.10
N ILE A 541 -22.58 -10.92 1.86
CA ILE A 541 -21.77 -10.20 0.86
C ILE A 541 -22.33 -10.43 -0.55
N LEU A 542 -22.56 -11.69 -0.93
CA LEU A 542 -23.11 -12.04 -2.25
C LEU A 542 -24.51 -11.45 -2.47
N THR A 543 -25.34 -11.43 -1.43
CA THR A 543 -26.67 -10.79 -1.46
C THR A 543 -26.56 -9.29 -1.70
N HIS A 544 -25.56 -8.62 -1.11
CA HIS A 544 -25.30 -7.21 -1.37
C HIS A 544 -24.85 -6.98 -2.80
N ILE A 545 -23.90 -7.79 -3.28
CA ILE A 545 -23.39 -7.70 -4.65
C ILE A 545 -24.55 -7.82 -5.65
N GLN A 546 -25.39 -8.86 -5.52
CA GLN A 546 -26.53 -9.09 -6.42
C GLN A 546 -27.54 -7.92 -6.47
N ARG A 547 -27.60 -7.08 -5.43
CA ARG A 547 -28.53 -5.95 -5.34
C ARG A 547 -27.99 -4.66 -5.93
N GLU A 548 -26.67 -4.44 -5.85
CA GLU A 548 -26.05 -3.15 -6.20
C GLU A 548 -25.24 -3.23 -7.50
N PHE A 549 -24.91 -4.43 -8.00
CA PHE A 549 -24.15 -4.68 -9.23
C PHE A 549 -24.90 -5.64 -10.16
#